data_AF-Q4QJ50-F1
#
_entry.id   AF-Q4QJ50-F1
#
_cell.length_a   1.000
_cell.length_b   1.000
_cell.length_c   1.000
_cell.angle_alpha   90.00
_cell.angle_beta   90.00
_cell.angle_gamma   90.00
#
_symmetry.space_group_name_H-M   'P 1'
#
loop_
_entity.id
_entity.type
_entity.pdbx_description
1 polymer ?
#
loop_
_entity_poly.entity_id
_entity_poly.type
_entity_poly.pdbx_seq_one_letter_code
_entity_poly.pdbx_strand_id
1 'polypeptide(L)'
;MSASLSAATPSTTASKPLATTTTTSSPGAFEVVYVDGACSHNGTSQARAGYGGYYGSMSDPRNFSCPVPLTESQTNNRGEVRAVIHAIVQAFVDAGAPADALEATHLVDPSAWRLVDLTRPLPHLIIYTDSRYVIDGLTRYAKKWVQNGFVLSTNEPVQNQDLWRQLIRLRDRYNTLYARQQHDQQRACQWGDGHHSEADLAQLVRYTCQNARNDKSEGVELIHVRGHSKVHGNEMADSLAVMGSRLHRS
;
A
#
# COMPACT_ATOMS: atom_id res chain seq x y z
N MET A 1 -17.10 -63.25 37.00
CA MET A 1 -16.10 -62.37 36.37
C MET A 1 -15.88 -62.85 34.93
N SER A 2 -16.37 -62.09 33.96
CA SER A 2 -15.92 -62.03 32.55
C SER A 2 -17.03 -61.41 31.72
N ALA A 3 -17.06 -60.07 31.69
CA ALA A 3 -17.83 -59.34 30.70
C ALA A 3 -17.03 -59.37 29.39
N SER A 4 -17.55 -60.06 28.37
CA SER A 4 -16.96 -60.06 27.03
C SER A 4 -17.31 -58.74 26.35
N LEU A 5 -16.28 -57.93 26.08
CA LEU A 5 -16.37 -56.68 25.33
C LEU A 5 -16.53 -56.99 23.84
N SER A 6 -17.60 -56.48 23.25
CA SER A 6 -17.84 -56.50 21.81
C SER A 6 -16.88 -55.55 21.11
N ALA A 7 -16.04 -56.07 20.22
CA ALA A 7 -15.12 -55.30 19.40
C ALA A 7 -15.88 -54.67 18.22
N ALA A 8 -16.02 -53.35 18.23
CA ALA A 8 -16.49 -52.58 17.09
C ALA A 8 -15.31 -52.33 16.14
N THR A 9 -15.47 -52.77 14.88
CA THR A 9 -14.58 -52.49 13.75
C THR A 9 -14.74 -51.04 13.29
N PRO A 10 -13.65 -50.28 13.10
CA PRO A 10 -13.74 -48.98 12.46
C PRO A 10 -13.83 -49.14 10.94
N SER A 11 -14.85 -48.52 10.35
CA SER A 11 -15.06 -48.40 8.91
C SER A 11 -14.05 -47.42 8.31
N THR A 12 -13.14 -47.95 7.48
CA THR A 12 -12.23 -47.16 6.66
C THR A 12 -13.02 -46.46 5.56
N THR A 13 -13.32 -45.18 5.75
CA THR A 13 -13.83 -44.32 4.67
C THR A 13 -12.65 -43.59 4.07
N ALA A 14 -12.28 -43.96 2.84
CA ALA A 14 -11.19 -43.33 2.10
C ALA A 14 -11.57 -41.88 1.73
N SER A 15 -10.96 -40.92 2.42
CA SER A 15 -11.07 -39.50 2.09
C SER A 15 -10.32 -39.23 0.78
N LYS A 16 -11.07 -38.83 -0.24
CA LYS A 16 -10.57 -38.30 -1.52
C LYS A 16 -9.61 -37.12 -1.24
N PRO A 17 -8.42 -37.03 -1.86
CA PRO A 17 -7.51 -35.92 -1.59
C PRO A 17 -8.17 -34.61 -2.04
N LEU A 18 -8.25 -33.66 -1.10
CA LEU A 18 -8.68 -32.30 -1.33
C LEU A 18 -7.70 -31.67 -2.33
N ALA A 19 -8.20 -31.37 -3.53
CA ALA A 19 -7.43 -30.71 -4.56
C ALA A 19 -6.80 -29.43 -4.00
N THR A 20 -5.47 -29.40 -3.96
CA THR A 20 -4.70 -28.21 -3.67
C THR A 20 -5.01 -27.20 -4.78
N THR A 21 -5.85 -26.21 -4.46
CA THR A 21 -6.12 -25.10 -5.36
C THR A 21 -4.82 -24.33 -5.50
N THR A 22 -4.07 -24.67 -6.55
CA THR A 22 -2.96 -23.87 -7.03
C THR A 22 -3.61 -22.60 -7.56
N THR A 23 -3.48 -21.50 -6.82
CA THR A 23 -4.01 -20.20 -7.22
C THR A 23 -3.24 -19.73 -8.45
N THR A 24 -3.75 -20.08 -9.62
CA THR A 24 -3.35 -19.53 -10.91
C THR A 24 -3.54 -18.02 -10.83
N SER A 25 -2.44 -17.26 -10.87
CA SER A 25 -2.46 -15.80 -10.86
C SER A 25 -3.13 -15.28 -12.14
N SER A 26 -4.38 -14.86 -12.00
CA SER A 26 -5.13 -14.19 -13.05
C SER A 26 -4.48 -12.84 -13.39
N PRO A 27 -4.43 -12.45 -14.69
CA PRO A 27 -4.07 -11.08 -15.07
C PRO A 27 -5.19 -10.15 -14.56
N GLY A 28 -4.88 -9.29 -13.59
CA GLY A 28 -5.85 -8.37 -12.97
C GLY A 28 -6.00 -8.45 -11.44
N ALA A 29 -4.99 -8.95 -10.72
CA ALA A 29 -5.02 -8.95 -9.25
C ALA A 29 -5.04 -7.51 -8.70
N PHE A 30 -6.14 -7.16 -8.04
CA PHE A 30 -6.22 -5.97 -7.20
C PHE A 30 -5.92 -6.36 -5.76
N GLU A 31 -5.29 -5.44 -5.04
CA GLU A 31 -5.00 -5.56 -3.62
C GLU A 31 -5.73 -4.46 -2.88
N VAL A 32 -6.35 -4.82 -1.75
CA VAL A 32 -7.12 -3.87 -0.94
C VAL A 32 -6.51 -3.77 0.44
N VAL A 33 -6.29 -2.53 0.90
CA VAL A 33 -5.86 -2.23 2.26
C VAL A 33 -6.66 -1.05 2.80
N TYR A 34 -7.09 -1.15 4.06
CA TYR A 34 -7.61 -0.03 4.83
C TYR A 34 -6.49 0.56 5.65
N VAL A 35 -6.32 1.87 5.66
CA VAL A 35 -5.25 2.55 6.40
C VAL A 35 -5.82 3.71 7.21
N ASP A 36 -5.22 3.94 8.36
CA ASP A 36 -5.60 5.03 9.25
C ASP A 36 -4.41 5.58 10.05
N GLY A 37 -4.55 6.82 10.51
CA GLY A 37 -3.64 7.52 11.40
C GLY A 37 -4.34 7.97 12.67
N ALA A 38 -3.75 7.68 13.84
CA ALA A 38 -4.30 8.09 15.12
C ALA A 38 -3.29 8.94 15.89
N CYS A 39 -3.76 9.97 16.58
CA CYS A 39 -2.94 10.73 17.52
C CYS A 39 -3.67 11.02 18.82
N SER A 40 -3.19 10.42 19.91
CA SER A 40 -3.66 10.75 21.26
C SER A 40 -3.08 12.09 21.71
N HIS A 41 -3.88 12.90 22.42
CA HIS A 41 -3.48 14.23 22.90
C HIS A 41 -2.93 15.14 21.79
N ASN A 42 -3.48 15.02 20.57
CA ASN A 42 -3.05 15.76 19.39
C ASN A 42 -3.03 17.28 19.66
N GLY A 43 -1.96 17.96 19.24
CA GLY A 43 -1.76 19.39 19.47
C GLY A 43 -1.17 19.76 20.83
N THR A 44 -0.81 18.79 21.68
CA THR A 44 -0.19 19.02 22.98
C THR A 44 1.24 18.47 23.04
N SER A 45 1.99 18.80 24.09
CA SER A 45 3.32 18.21 24.35
C SER A 45 3.26 16.71 24.69
N GLN A 46 2.07 16.18 25.01
CA GLN A 46 1.85 14.76 25.28
C GLN A 46 1.36 13.99 24.03
N ALA A 47 1.35 14.64 22.87
CA ALA A 47 0.89 14.04 21.63
C ALA A 47 1.69 12.78 21.29
N ARG A 48 0.97 11.71 20.94
CA ARG A 48 1.56 10.44 20.48
C ARG A 48 0.79 9.96 19.28
N ALA A 49 1.48 9.83 18.16
CA ALA A 49 0.88 9.44 16.90
C ALA A 49 1.29 8.01 16.51
N GLY A 50 0.38 7.30 15.87
CA GLY A 50 0.58 5.99 15.29
C GLY A 50 -0.19 5.89 13.97
N TYR A 51 0.10 4.83 13.24
CA TYR A 51 -0.52 4.53 11.96
C TYR A 51 -0.67 3.02 11.81
N GLY A 52 -1.71 2.60 11.10
CA GLY A 52 -2.05 1.19 10.96
C GLY A 52 -2.68 0.88 9.62
N GLY A 53 -2.65 -0.41 9.26
CA GLY A 53 -3.25 -0.89 8.04
C GLY A 53 -3.76 -2.31 8.13
N TYR A 54 -4.91 -2.57 7.51
CA TYR A 54 -5.67 -3.81 7.59
C TYR A 54 -5.99 -4.36 6.20
N TYR A 55 -5.53 -5.59 5.92
CA TYR A 55 -5.66 -6.29 4.64
C TYR A 55 -6.86 -7.25 4.57
N GLY A 56 -7.87 -7.08 5.44
CA GLY A 56 -9.14 -7.80 5.36
C GLY A 56 -9.24 -9.07 6.21
N SER A 57 -8.13 -9.53 6.82
CA SER A 57 -8.12 -10.63 7.80
C SER A 57 -7.18 -10.31 8.95
N MET A 58 -7.55 -10.64 10.19
CA MET A 58 -6.68 -10.44 11.36
C MET A 58 -5.41 -11.28 11.35
N SER A 59 -5.42 -12.40 10.61
CA SER A 59 -4.25 -13.26 10.44
C SER A 59 -3.40 -12.87 9.22
N ASP A 60 -3.78 -11.84 8.46
CA ASP A 60 -2.95 -11.37 7.35
C ASP A 60 -1.64 -10.80 7.90
N PRO A 61 -0.47 -11.38 7.55
CA PRO A 61 0.81 -10.97 8.09
C PRO A 61 1.23 -9.56 7.68
N ARG A 62 0.54 -8.96 6.70
CA ARG A 62 0.80 -7.59 6.22
C ARG A 62 0.09 -6.53 7.04
N ASN A 63 -0.81 -6.92 7.95
CA ASN A 63 -1.40 -5.95 8.88
C ASN A 63 -0.29 -5.30 9.70
N PHE A 64 -0.34 -3.98 9.84
CA PHE A 64 0.68 -3.22 10.55
C PHE A 64 0.05 -2.27 11.57
N SER A 65 0.81 -2.03 12.64
CA SER A 65 0.49 -1.11 13.72
C SER A 65 1.80 -0.49 14.20
N CYS A 66 2.10 0.71 13.74
CA CYS A 66 3.42 1.32 13.89
C CYS A 66 3.31 2.67 14.60
N PRO A 67 4.30 3.04 15.43
CA PRO A 67 4.40 4.39 15.96
C PRO A 67 4.94 5.37 14.91
N VAL A 68 4.45 6.61 14.90
CA VAL A 68 5.14 7.70 14.18
C VAL A 68 6.47 7.98 14.88
N PRO A 69 7.63 7.98 14.19
CA PRO A 69 8.93 8.15 14.83
C PRO A 69 8.99 9.36 15.77
N LEU A 70 9.62 9.24 16.94
CA LEU A 70 9.74 10.34 17.91
C LEU A 70 10.58 11.52 17.40
N THR A 71 11.39 11.29 16.37
CA THR A 71 12.12 12.33 15.64
C THR A 71 11.21 13.23 14.79
N GLU A 72 9.93 12.89 14.69
CA GLU A 72 8.93 13.63 13.91
C GLU A 72 7.83 14.19 14.80
N SER A 73 7.16 15.23 14.30
CA SER A 73 6.01 15.81 14.99
C SER A 73 4.92 14.75 15.21
N GLN A 74 4.45 14.61 16.44
CA GLN A 74 3.39 13.67 16.77
C GLN A 74 2.03 14.32 16.46
N THR A 75 1.47 14.03 15.28
CA THR A 75 0.19 14.61 14.84
C THR A 75 -0.63 13.57 14.10
N ASN A 76 -1.96 13.76 14.07
CA ASN A 76 -2.85 12.87 13.31
C ASN A 76 -2.45 12.80 11.83
N ASN A 77 -2.32 13.97 11.18
CA ASN A 77 -1.98 14.09 9.76
C ASN A 77 -0.70 13.34 9.37
N ARG A 78 0.30 13.28 10.24
CA ARG A 78 1.52 12.51 9.96
C ARG A 78 1.30 11.00 10.05
N GLY A 79 0.47 10.55 10.99
CA GLY A 79 -0.01 9.17 11.03
C GLY A 79 -0.69 8.78 9.72
N GLU A 80 -1.63 9.61 9.25
CA GLU A 80 -2.38 9.36 8.01
C GLU A 80 -1.48 9.19 6.79
N VAL A 81 -0.54 10.13 6.59
CA VAL A 81 0.38 10.09 5.44
C VAL A 81 1.34 8.89 5.55
N ARG A 82 1.78 8.56 6.76
CA ARG A 82 2.65 7.38 7.01
C ARG A 82 1.94 6.07 6.73
N ALA A 83 0.66 5.96 7.04
CA ALA A 83 -0.13 4.78 6.75
C ALA A 83 -0.15 4.47 5.24
N VAL A 84 -0.34 5.50 4.41
CA VAL A 84 -0.30 5.36 2.94
C VAL A 84 1.09 5.05 2.42
N ILE A 85 2.13 5.70 2.94
CA ILE A 85 3.53 5.40 2.59
C ILE A 85 3.84 3.92 2.87
N HIS A 86 3.47 3.43 4.06
CA HIS A 86 3.70 2.06 4.46
C HIS A 86 2.98 1.07 3.53
N ALA A 87 1.71 1.32 3.19
CA ALA A 87 0.96 0.49 2.25
C ALA A 87 1.62 0.39 0.87
N ILE A 88 2.10 1.51 0.31
CA ILE A 88 2.80 1.48 -1.00
C ILE A 88 4.13 0.73 -0.89
N VAL A 89 4.89 0.93 0.18
CA VAL A 89 6.15 0.20 0.42
C VAL A 89 5.90 -1.29 0.60
N GLN A 90 4.86 -1.68 1.34
CA GLN A 90 4.46 -3.08 1.53
C GLN A 90 4.15 -3.74 0.18
N ALA A 91 3.41 -3.08 -0.71
CA ALA A 91 3.12 -3.62 -2.03
C ALA A 91 4.38 -3.83 -2.89
N PHE A 92 5.40 -2.97 -2.74
CA PHE A 92 6.71 -3.20 -3.36
C PHE A 92 7.45 -4.39 -2.74
N VAL A 93 7.43 -4.53 -1.41
CA VAL A 93 8.05 -5.65 -0.68
C VAL A 93 7.38 -6.98 -1.07
N ASP A 94 6.06 -7.00 -1.16
CA ASP A 94 5.29 -8.16 -1.61
C ASP A 94 5.64 -8.57 -3.04
N ALA A 95 6.03 -7.60 -3.87
CA ALA A 95 6.55 -7.79 -5.23
C ALA A 95 8.04 -8.16 -5.28
N GLY A 96 8.74 -8.21 -4.15
CA GLY A 96 10.14 -8.64 -4.05
C GLY A 96 11.16 -7.54 -3.75
N ALA A 97 10.72 -6.32 -3.41
CA ALA A 97 11.63 -5.31 -2.87
C ALA A 97 12.19 -5.74 -1.49
N PRO A 98 13.34 -5.20 -1.05
CA PRO A 98 13.94 -5.54 0.24
C PRO A 98 13.00 -5.30 1.43
N ALA A 99 12.84 -6.31 2.29
CA ALA A 99 11.89 -6.26 3.41
C ALA A 99 12.24 -5.21 4.48
N ASP A 100 13.54 -4.88 4.63
CA ASP A 100 14.03 -3.83 5.53
C ASP A 100 13.54 -2.43 5.15
N ALA A 101 13.00 -2.25 3.94
CA ALA A 101 12.32 -1.02 3.54
C ALA A 101 11.13 -0.64 4.45
N LEU A 102 10.49 -1.62 5.10
CA LEU A 102 9.38 -1.39 6.03
C LEU A 102 9.84 -0.85 7.39
N GLU A 103 11.04 -1.22 7.82
CA GLU A 103 11.62 -0.74 9.09
C GLU A 103 12.00 0.75 9.01
N ALA A 104 12.40 1.20 7.83
CA ALA A 104 12.85 2.56 7.58
C ALA A 104 12.13 3.19 6.38
N THR A 105 10.79 3.12 6.36
CA THR A 105 9.97 3.66 5.26
C THR A 105 10.38 5.08 4.86
N HIS A 106 10.71 5.94 5.83
CA HIS A 106 11.16 7.33 5.64
C HIS A 106 12.49 7.52 4.87
N LEU A 107 13.28 6.46 4.71
CA LEU A 107 14.57 6.48 3.99
C LEU A 107 14.49 5.80 2.62
N VAL A 108 13.33 5.25 2.26
CA VAL A 108 13.15 4.54 0.99
C VAL A 108 13.29 5.51 -0.17
N ASP A 109 14.25 5.22 -1.05
CA ASP A 109 14.34 5.80 -2.39
C ASP A 109 13.78 4.80 -3.42
N PRO A 110 12.52 4.97 -3.86
CA PRO A 110 11.89 4.01 -4.77
C PRO A 110 12.48 4.06 -6.18
N SER A 111 13.31 5.06 -6.52
CA SER A 111 14.00 5.10 -7.81
C SER A 111 14.96 3.93 -8.00
N ALA A 112 15.46 3.36 -6.90
CA ALA A 112 16.31 2.18 -6.89
C ALA A 112 15.59 0.89 -7.33
N TRP A 113 14.25 0.82 -7.18
CA TRP A 113 13.49 -0.38 -7.51
C TRP A 113 13.09 -0.38 -8.98
N ARG A 114 13.54 -1.38 -9.75
CA ARG A 114 13.22 -1.53 -11.18
C ARG A 114 12.28 -2.71 -11.37
N LEU A 115 11.42 -2.65 -12.39
CA LEU A 115 10.47 -3.73 -12.69
C LEU A 115 11.16 -5.09 -12.86
N VAL A 116 12.37 -5.11 -13.44
CA VAL A 116 13.16 -6.33 -13.67
C VAL A 116 13.69 -6.98 -12.39
N ASP A 117 13.75 -6.23 -11.29
CA ASP A 117 14.23 -6.72 -9.99
C ASP A 117 13.07 -7.25 -9.12
N LEU A 118 11.81 -6.99 -9.53
CA LEU A 118 10.63 -7.47 -8.83
C LEU A 118 10.34 -8.91 -9.25
N THR A 119 10.14 -9.77 -8.26
CA THR A 119 9.92 -11.22 -8.45
C THR A 119 8.45 -11.57 -8.70
N ARG A 120 7.54 -10.63 -8.44
CA ARG A 120 6.11 -10.76 -8.69
C ARG A 120 5.59 -9.46 -9.31
N PRO A 121 4.49 -9.50 -10.09
CA PRO A 121 3.88 -8.29 -10.63
C PRO A 121 3.35 -7.38 -9.52
N LEU A 122 3.44 -6.08 -9.73
CA LEU A 122 2.75 -5.10 -8.88
C LEU A 122 1.24 -5.24 -9.08
N PRO A 123 0.44 -5.36 -7.99
CA PRO A 123 -1.02 -5.37 -8.07
C PRO A 123 -1.57 -3.97 -8.39
N HIS A 124 -2.86 -3.90 -8.71
CA HIS A 124 -3.60 -2.64 -8.60
C HIS A 124 -3.90 -2.41 -7.11
N LEU A 125 -3.20 -1.47 -6.47
CA LEU A 125 -3.29 -1.21 -5.04
C LEU A 125 -4.41 -0.21 -4.74
N ILE A 126 -5.44 -0.67 -4.05
CA ILE A 126 -6.60 0.11 -3.61
C ILE A 126 -6.48 0.39 -2.12
N ILE A 127 -6.27 1.66 -1.80
CA ILE A 127 -6.09 2.15 -0.43
C ILE A 127 -7.36 2.85 0.04
N TYR A 128 -8.02 2.28 1.03
CA TYR A 128 -9.14 2.91 1.72
C TYR A 128 -8.64 3.74 2.90
N THR A 129 -9.06 5.00 2.99
CA THR A 129 -8.75 5.90 4.12
C THR A 129 -9.91 6.87 4.34
N ASP A 130 -10.13 7.31 5.57
CA ASP A 130 -11.08 8.39 5.88
C ASP A 130 -10.42 9.78 5.93
N SER A 131 -9.09 9.84 5.73
CA SER A 131 -8.33 11.08 5.76
C SER A 131 -8.55 11.92 4.51
N ARG A 132 -9.42 12.94 4.63
CA ARG A 132 -9.53 14.01 3.63
C ARG A 132 -8.21 14.73 3.39
N TYR A 133 -7.36 14.84 4.42
CA TYR A 133 -6.03 15.42 4.30
C TYR A 133 -5.18 14.66 3.27
N VAL A 134 -5.16 13.33 3.34
CA VAL A 134 -4.45 12.48 2.38
C VAL A 134 -5.09 12.56 1.00
N ILE A 135 -6.41 12.37 0.93
CA ILE A 135 -7.17 12.34 -0.33
C ILE A 135 -6.99 13.65 -1.11
N ASP A 136 -7.29 14.79 -0.50
CA ASP A 136 -7.18 16.08 -1.19
C ASP A 136 -5.72 16.45 -1.45
N GLY A 137 -4.79 16.07 -0.55
CA GLY A 137 -3.36 16.24 -0.74
C GLY A 137 -2.84 15.57 -2.01
N LEU A 138 -3.13 14.29 -2.23
CA LEU A 138 -2.69 13.57 -3.43
C LEU A 138 -3.45 13.95 -4.70
N THR A 139 -4.77 14.17 -4.60
CA THR A 139 -5.62 14.34 -5.79
C THR A 139 -5.75 15.78 -6.27
N ARG A 140 -5.69 16.77 -5.36
CA ARG A 140 -5.91 18.19 -5.69
C ARG A 140 -4.63 19.01 -5.61
N TYR A 141 -3.81 18.77 -4.60
CA TYR A 141 -2.73 19.71 -4.25
C TYR A 141 -1.34 19.26 -4.69
N ALA A 142 -1.06 17.96 -4.73
CA ALA A 142 0.27 17.41 -5.04
C ALA A 142 0.91 18.02 -6.29
N LYS A 143 0.15 18.11 -7.39
CA LYS A 143 0.64 18.71 -8.64
C LYS A 143 1.11 20.15 -8.44
N LYS A 144 0.32 20.97 -7.76
CA LYS A 144 0.65 22.37 -7.49
C LYS A 144 1.83 22.50 -6.52
N TRP A 145 1.88 21.65 -5.49
CA TRP A 145 3.01 21.64 -4.55
C TRP A 145 4.32 21.30 -5.25
N VAL A 146 4.34 20.28 -6.10
CA VAL A 146 5.54 19.94 -6.88
C VAL A 146 5.96 21.09 -7.80
N GLN A 147 5.01 21.71 -8.51
CA GLN A 147 5.28 22.84 -9.41
C GLN A 147 5.82 24.08 -8.68
N ASN A 148 5.33 24.36 -7.48
CA ASN A 148 5.72 25.53 -6.69
C ASN A 148 6.82 25.21 -5.67
N GLY A 149 7.52 24.08 -5.80
CA GLY A 149 8.62 23.73 -4.90
C GLY A 149 8.23 23.47 -3.44
N PHE A 150 6.96 23.12 -3.18
CA PHE A 150 6.34 22.96 -1.86
C PHE A 150 6.25 24.24 -1.03
N VAL A 151 6.05 25.37 -1.70
CA VAL A 151 5.81 26.68 -1.07
C VAL A 151 4.36 27.11 -1.32
N LEU A 152 3.68 27.57 -0.26
CA LEU A 152 2.31 28.09 -0.29
C LEU A 152 2.30 29.54 -0.80
N SER A 153 1.11 30.04 -1.16
CA SER A 153 0.95 31.46 -1.55
C SER A 153 1.26 32.44 -0.43
N THR A 154 1.30 31.98 0.82
CA THR A 154 1.73 32.74 2.00
C THR A 154 3.25 32.81 2.15
N ASN A 155 4.02 32.24 1.21
CA ASN A 155 5.49 32.01 1.31
C ASN A 155 5.92 31.04 2.42
N GLU A 156 4.98 30.36 3.05
CA GLU A 156 5.27 29.32 4.04
C GLU A 156 5.48 27.96 3.34
N PRO A 157 6.31 27.07 3.91
CA PRO A 157 6.42 25.72 3.42
C PRO A 157 5.10 24.96 3.61
N VAL A 158 4.78 24.06 2.69
CA VAL A 158 3.66 23.13 2.85
C VAL A 158 3.88 22.29 4.12
N GLN A 159 2.87 22.23 4.98
CA GLN A 159 2.93 21.41 6.18
C GLN A 159 3.16 19.93 5.83
N ASN A 160 4.05 19.26 6.57
CA ASN A 160 4.46 17.88 6.31
C ASN A 160 5.10 17.67 4.93
N GLN A 161 5.73 18.70 4.34
CA GLN A 161 6.37 18.60 3.02
C GLN A 161 7.38 17.44 2.90
N ASP A 162 8.02 17.06 3.99
CA ASP A 162 8.95 15.93 4.06
C ASP A 162 8.25 14.62 3.70
N LEU A 163 7.11 14.32 4.34
CA LEU A 163 6.31 13.13 4.04
C LEU A 163 5.62 13.25 2.68
N TRP A 164 5.14 14.44 2.29
CA TRP A 164 4.52 14.62 0.99
C TRP A 164 5.47 14.37 -0.17
N ARG A 165 6.71 14.88 -0.08
CA ARG A 165 7.76 14.63 -1.09
C ARG A 165 8.01 13.13 -1.24
N GLN A 166 8.08 12.41 -0.11
CA GLN A 166 8.26 10.97 -0.12
C GLN A 166 7.06 10.23 -0.73
N LEU A 167 5.85 10.49 -0.22
CA LEU A 167 4.64 9.81 -0.68
C LEU A 167 4.42 10.01 -2.18
N ILE A 168 4.61 11.23 -2.69
CA ILE A 168 4.47 11.54 -4.11
C ILE A 168 5.50 10.76 -4.93
N ARG A 169 6.77 10.71 -4.51
CA ARG A 169 7.81 9.92 -5.20
C ARG A 169 7.47 8.43 -5.26
N LEU A 170 7.01 7.87 -4.14
CA LEU A 170 6.58 6.47 -4.05
C LEU A 170 5.41 6.18 -4.97
N ARG A 171 4.35 6.98 -4.89
CA ARG A 171 3.15 6.85 -5.73
C ARG A 171 3.50 6.97 -7.22
N ASP A 172 4.25 7.99 -7.60
CA ASP A 172 4.63 8.22 -9.00
C ASP A 172 5.50 7.07 -9.54
N ARG A 173 6.42 6.54 -8.73
CA ARG A 173 7.23 5.38 -9.10
C ARG A 173 6.38 4.13 -9.26
N TYR A 174 5.49 3.86 -8.31
CA TYR A 174 4.57 2.71 -8.36
C TYR A 174 3.72 2.77 -9.64
N ASN A 175 3.07 3.90 -9.90
CA ASN A 175 2.24 4.10 -11.09
C ASN A 175 3.05 3.93 -12.39
N THR A 176 4.29 4.42 -12.43
CA THR A 176 5.16 4.26 -13.60
C THR A 176 5.50 2.80 -13.88
N LEU A 177 5.89 2.05 -12.83
CA LEU A 177 6.25 0.63 -12.97
C LEU A 177 5.03 -0.23 -13.28
N TYR A 178 3.90 0.04 -12.63
CA TYR A 178 2.63 -0.63 -12.90
C TYR A 178 2.17 -0.41 -14.34
N ALA A 179 2.17 0.83 -14.85
CA ALA A 179 1.79 1.12 -16.23
C ALA A 179 2.69 0.42 -17.25
N ARG A 180 4.01 0.39 -17.01
CA ARG A 180 4.95 -0.35 -17.87
C ARG A 180 4.67 -1.85 -17.87
N GLN A 181 4.42 -2.44 -16.70
CA GLN A 181 4.03 -3.84 -16.57
C GLN A 181 2.76 -4.15 -17.38
N GLN A 182 1.71 -3.33 -17.25
CA GLN A 182 0.46 -3.55 -18.00
C GLN A 182 0.69 -3.49 -19.52
N HIS A 183 1.52 -2.55 -19.98
CA HIS A 183 1.88 -2.45 -21.39
C HIS A 183 2.67 -3.69 -21.87
N ASP A 184 3.65 -4.16 -21.10
CA ASP A 184 4.45 -5.35 -21.45
C ASP A 184 3.59 -6.62 -21.48
N GLN A 185 2.63 -6.75 -20.56
CA GLN A 185 1.64 -7.84 -20.55
C GLN A 185 0.73 -7.77 -21.79
N GLN A 186 0.23 -6.59 -22.14
CA GLN A 186 -0.59 -6.40 -23.35
C GLN A 186 0.20 -6.76 -24.61
N ARG A 187 1.46 -6.34 -24.71
CA ARG A 187 2.34 -6.71 -25.84
C ARG A 187 2.57 -8.21 -25.94
N ALA A 188 2.83 -8.88 -24.81
CA ALA A 188 3.01 -10.32 -24.76
C ALA A 188 1.74 -11.09 -25.18
N CYS A 189 0.56 -10.57 -24.83
CA CYS A 189 -0.72 -11.14 -25.26
C CYS A 189 -1.09 -10.80 -26.71
N GLN A 190 -0.55 -9.71 -27.27
CA GLN A 190 -0.95 -9.18 -28.58
C GLN A 190 -0.05 -9.65 -29.73
N TRP A 191 1.20 -10.07 -29.47
CA TRP A 191 2.15 -10.49 -30.50
C TRP A 191 3.00 -11.71 -30.10
N GLY A 192 2.57 -12.89 -30.56
CA GLY A 192 3.47 -14.01 -30.82
C GLY A 192 4.15 -13.79 -32.17
N ASP A 193 5.49 -13.69 -32.16
CA ASP A 193 6.43 -13.57 -33.29
C ASP A 193 6.58 -12.20 -34.01
N GLY A 194 7.75 -11.55 -33.83
CA GLY A 194 8.38 -10.70 -34.86
C GLY A 194 8.81 -9.26 -34.50
N HIS A 195 10.14 -9.02 -34.51
CA HIS A 195 10.97 -7.79 -34.60
C HIS A 195 10.39 -6.36 -34.48
N HIS A 196 11.07 -5.49 -33.71
CA HIS A 196 10.78 -4.05 -33.60
C HIS A 196 11.99 -3.13 -33.85
N SER A 197 11.69 -1.89 -34.26
CA SER A 197 12.65 -0.84 -34.62
C SER A 197 13.01 0.10 -33.46
N GLU A 198 14.13 0.81 -33.58
CA GLU A 198 14.66 1.73 -32.56
C GLU A 198 13.72 2.92 -32.25
N ALA A 199 12.87 3.31 -33.21
CA ALA A 199 11.88 4.36 -33.03
C ALA A 199 10.72 3.95 -32.09
N ASP A 200 10.37 2.67 -32.08
CA ASP A 200 9.32 2.11 -31.21
C ASP A 200 9.79 2.08 -29.74
N LEU A 201 11.09 1.82 -29.53
CA LEU A 201 11.72 1.87 -28.22
C LEU A 201 11.84 3.32 -27.69
N ALA A 202 12.01 4.31 -28.56
CA ALA A 202 12.11 5.72 -28.18
C ALA A 202 10.75 6.32 -27.72
N GLN A 203 9.61 5.79 -28.18
CA GLN A 203 8.29 6.17 -27.64
C GLN A 203 8.05 5.60 -26.23
N LEU A 204 8.63 4.44 -25.92
CA LEU A 204 8.56 3.78 -24.60
C LEU A 204 9.24 4.58 -23.46
N VAL A 205 10.17 5.48 -23.80
CA VAL A 205 10.86 6.36 -22.85
C VAL A 205 10.00 7.59 -22.48
N ARG A 206 8.95 7.91 -23.26
CA ARG A 206 8.15 9.14 -23.09
C ARG A 206 6.94 9.03 -22.15
N TYR A 207 6.70 7.87 -21.54
CA TYR A 207 5.71 7.76 -20.44
C TYR A 207 6.28 8.33 -19.13
N THR A 208 6.80 9.55 -19.18
CA THR A 208 7.03 10.38 -18.00
C THR A 208 5.67 10.90 -17.55
N CYS A 209 5.13 10.26 -16.52
CA CYS A 209 4.26 10.80 -15.47
C CYS A 209 3.78 12.25 -15.64
N GLN A 210 2.98 12.49 -16.68
CA GLN A 210 2.13 13.66 -16.79
C GLN A 210 0.71 13.15 -16.80
N ASN A 211 -0.12 13.76 -15.94
CA ASN A 211 -1.58 13.68 -15.83
C ASN A 211 -1.97 13.01 -14.50
N ALA A 212 -2.51 13.69 -13.48
CA ALA A 212 -3.51 14.77 -13.46
C ALA A 212 -4.84 14.34 -14.09
N ARG A 213 -5.56 13.51 -13.32
CA ARG A 213 -6.92 12.94 -13.45
C ARG A 213 -6.79 11.42 -13.49
N ASN A 214 -7.41 10.74 -12.51
CA ASN A 214 -7.65 9.29 -12.45
C ASN A 214 -8.02 8.73 -13.83
N ASP A 215 -7.02 8.43 -14.65
CA ASP A 215 -7.20 7.52 -15.77
C ASP A 215 -7.06 6.10 -15.20
N LYS A 216 -7.78 5.14 -15.75
CA LYS A 216 -7.92 3.76 -15.25
C LYS A 216 -6.61 2.95 -15.34
N SER A 217 -5.47 3.63 -15.44
CA SER A 217 -4.11 3.14 -15.60
C SER A 217 -3.23 3.42 -14.38
N GLU A 218 -3.73 4.11 -13.34
CA GLU A 218 -2.98 4.29 -12.09
C GLU A 218 -2.85 2.96 -11.33
N GLY A 219 -1.65 2.68 -10.83
CA GLY A 219 -1.38 1.48 -10.03
C GLY A 219 -1.81 1.63 -8.57
N VAL A 220 -1.88 2.86 -8.06
CA VAL A 220 -2.37 3.20 -6.72
C VAL A 220 -3.66 4.00 -6.82
N GLU A 221 -4.77 3.43 -6.34
CA GLU A 221 -6.07 4.08 -6.23
C GLU A 221 -6.37 4.40 -4.76
N LEU A 222 -6.80 5.63 -4.48
CA LEU A 222 -7.28 6.00 -3.14
C LEU A 222 -8.80 6.13 -3.13
N ILE A 223 -9.43 5.45 -2.18
CA ILE A 223 -10.88 5.48 -1.97
C ILE A 223 -11.18 6.07 -0.59
N HIS A 224 -11.92 7.18 -0.58
CA HIS A 224 -12.35 7.80 0.66
C HIS A 224 -13.52 7.03 1.29
N VAL A 225 -13.33 6.56 2.53
CA VAL A 225 -14.40 6.04 3.39
C VAL A 225 -14.78 7.07 4.45
N ARG A 226 -15.99 6.98 5.00
CA ARG A 226 -16.35 7.86 6.11
C ARG A 226 -15.76 7.30 7.40
N GLY A 227 -15.08 8.15 8.17
CA GLY A 227 -14.69 7.80 9.52
C GLY A 227 -15.90 7.46 10.39
N HIS A 228 -15.70 6.50 11.30
CA HIS A 228 -16.70 6.06 12.28
C HIS A 228 -18.04 5.61 11.67
N SER A 229 -18.00 5.08 10.44
CA SER A 229 -19.19 4.67 9.69
C SER A 229 -19.55 3.19 9.80
N LYS A 230 -18.95 2.46 10.74
CA LYS A 230 -19.09 1.00 10.90
C LYS A 230 -18.61 0.17 9.70
N VAL A 231 -17.75 0.74 8.87
CA VAL A 231 -17.01 -0.02 7.87
C VAL A 231 -15.93 -0.80 8.60
N HIS A 232 -16.13 -2.12 8.72
CA HIS A 232 -15.27 -2.99 9.52
C HIS A 232 -13.77 -2.79 9.24
N GLY A 233 -13.36 -2.76 7.96
CA GLY A 233 -11.96 -2.55 7.61
C GLY A 233 -11.37 -1.23 8.12
N ASN A 234 -12.15 -0.15 8.11
CA ASN A 234 -11.71 1.15 8.64
C ASN A 234 -11.60 1.12 10.17
N GLU A 235 -12.53 0.45 10.87
CA GLU A 235 -12.46 0.28 12.33
C GLU A 235 -11.25 -0.57 12.77
N MET A 236 -10.89 -1.57 11.95
CA MET A 236 -9.68 -2.36 12.19
C MET A 236 -8.40 -1.54 11.96
N ALA A 237 -8.36 -0.72 10.91
CA ALA A 237 -7.25 0.19 10.64
C ALA A 237 -7.09 1.23 11.77
N ASP A 238 -8.19 1.83 12.24
CA ASP A 238 -8.21 2.74 13.40
C ASP A 238 -7.67 2.07 14.67
N SER A 239 -8.14 0.85 14.97
CA SER A 239 -7.67 0.07 16.12
C SER A 239 -6.16 -0.18 16.04
N LEU A 240 -5.65 -0.52 14.85
CA LEU A 240 -4.21 -0.71 14.61
C LEU A 240 -3.42 0.59 14.75
N ALA A 241 -3.92 1.71 14.23
CA ALA A 241 -3.28 3.01 14.36
C ALA A 241 -3.21 3.47 15.83
N VAL A 242 -4.30 3.26 16.59
CA VAL A 242 -4.36 3.54 18.02
C VAL A 242 -3.38 2.68 18.79
N MET A 243 -3.27 1.37 18.48
CA MET A 243 -2.25 0.50 19.08
C MET A 243 -0.83 1.02 18.78
N GLY A 244 -0.56 1.39 17.52
CA GLY A 244 0.70 1.99 17.11
C GLY A 244 1.07 3.24 17.92
N SER A 245 0.09 4.11 18.18
CA SER A 245 0.31 5.35 18.97
C SER A 245 0.72 5.09 20.43
N ARG A 246 0.42 3.89 20.95
CA ARG A 246 0.71 3.47 22.32
C ARG A 246 2.06 2.77 22.45
N LEU A 247 2.72 2.41 21.34
CA LEU A 247 4.00 1.68 21.35
C LEU A 247 5.19 2.52 21.82
N HIS A 248 5.08 3.85 21.84
CA HIS A 248 6.07 4.75 22.45
C HIS A 248 6.15 4.66 23.99
N ARG A 249 5.51 3.68 24.62
CA ARG A 249 5.57 3.46 26.06
C ARG A 249 6.78 2.58 26.39
N SER A 250 7.87 3.22 26.79
CA SER A 250 8.89 2.63 27.66
C SER A 250 8.48 2.79 29.12
#